data_AF-A0A945GM94-F1
#
_entry.id   AF-A0A945GM94-F1
#
_cell.length_a   1.000
_cell.length_b   1.000
_cell.length_c   1.000
_cell.angle_alpha   90.00
_cell.angle_beta   90.00
_cell.angle_gamma   90.00
#
_symmetry.space_group_name_H-M   'P 1'
#
loop_
_entity.id
_entity.type
_entity.pdbx_description
1 polymer ?
#
loop_
_entity_poly.entity_id
_entity_poly.type
_entity_poly.pdbx_seq_one_letter_code
_entity_poly.pdbx_strand_id
1 'polypeptide(L)'
;MTAISFLLLLLAVSTATATPPSYRELPADLPCRYGSIGVRPFAAAPDTVAVGRVSLHSPADSAGLLQGDRLIAVSSYRVRTPDELSRCIQSFSPGSTLEIEIQRQQQSLTLSCTVTDVRRLYFLMGEQKTHPGIPPAPRHRRWSARVDALEKASLNLISRSGANAEHSAFLDAMADELDRYAGDCRLRDVHHALLHPFKGSQIARELTGEFSSSPNLETYLAAA
;
A
#
# COMPACT_ATOMS: atom_id res chain seq x y z
N MET A 1 -50.18 58.04 -36.24
CA MET A 1 -50.95 57.69 -35.03
C MET A 1 -51.02 56.18 -35.01
N THR A 2 -50.38 55.36 -34.18
CA THR A 2 -49.67 55.39 -32.88
C THR A 2 -48.95 54.01 -32.83
N ALA A 3 -47.62 53.93 -32.79
CA ALA A 3 -46.78 53.65 -31.62
C ALA A 3 -47.12 52.37 -30.81
N ILE A 4 -46.06 51.70 -30.30
CA ILE A 4 -45.99 50.69 -29.19
C ILE A 4 -45.95 49.24 -29.69
N SER A 5 -45.03 48.35 -29.29
CA SER A 5 -43.77 48.44 -28.56
C SER A 5 -43.09 47.06 -28.63
N PHE A 6 -41.76 47.04 -28.69
CA PHE A 6 -40.89 45.87 -28.61
C PHE A 6 -41.12 45.07 -27.32
N LEU A 7 -41.34 43.76 -27.42
CA LEU A 7 -41.27 42.83 -26.28
C LEU A 7 -40.07 41.90 -26.48
N LEU A 8 -38.89 42.38 -26.04
CA LEU A 8 -37.66 41.61 -25.93
C LEU A 8 -37.73 40.81 -24.61
N LEU A 9 -38.02 39.51 -24.72
CA LEU A 9 -38.00 38.58 -23.60
C LEU A 9 -36.54 38.29 -23.22
N LEU A 10 -36.04 39.05 -22.25
CA LEU A 10 -34.74 38.85 -21.61
C LEU A 10 -34.82 37.58 -20.73
N LEU A 11 -34.39 36.44 -21.27
CA LEU A 11 -34.07 35.26 -20.47
C LEU A 11 -32.83 35.58 -19.65
N ALA A 12 -33.03 36.02 -18.41
CA ALA A 12 -31.99 36.09 -17.40
C ALA A 12 -31.48 34.66 -17.13
N VAL A 13 -30.38 34.30 -17.78
CA VAL A 13 -29.57 33.14 -17.37
C VAL A 13 -29.08 33.48 -15.97
N SER A 14 -29.71 32.86 -14.97
CA SER A 14 -29.24 32.90 -13.60
C SER A 14 -27.90 32.18 -13.57
N THR A 15 -26.81 32.93 -13.70
CA THR A 15 -25.49 32.41 -13.36
C THR A 15 -25.49 32.22 -11.85
N ALA A 16 -25.84 31.02 -11.40
CA ALA A 16 -25.52 30.56 -10.07
C ALA A 16 -23.99 30.60 -9.96
N THR A 17 -23.47 31.69 -9.39
CA THR A 17 -22.11 31.72 -8.87
C THR A 17 -22.09 30.77 -7.69
N ALA A 18 -21.89 29.48 -7.96
CA ALA A 18 -21.54 28.52 -6.94
C ALA A 18 -20.27 29.05 -6.27
N THR A 19 -20.39 29.53 -5.03
CA THR A 19 -19.23 29.89 -4.23
C THR A 19 -18.34 28.66 -4.18
N PRO A 20 -17.06 28.73 -4.63
CA PRO A 20 -16.22 27.56 -4.59
C PRO A 20 -16.15 27.08 -3.14
N PRO A 21 -16.36 25.79 -2.86
CA PRO A 21 -16.25 25.26 -1.51
C PRO A 21 -14.90 25.67 -0.92
N SER A 22 -14.94 26.26 0.27
CA SER A 22 -13.74 26.70 0.98
C SER A 22 -13.04 25.48 1.56
N TYR A 23 -12.07 24.93 0.84
CA TYR A 23 -11.24 23.84 1.31
C TYR A 23 -10.27 24.32 2.39
N ARG A 24 -9.99 23.45 3.36
CA ARG A 24 -8.93 23.69 4.36
C ARG A 24 -7.59 23.29 3.78
N GLU A 25 -6.54 24.02 4.15
CA GLU A 25 -5.17 23.61 3.83
C GLU A 25 -4.79 22.34 4.60
N LEU A 26 -4.06 21.45 3.93
CA LEU A 26 -3.61 20.20 4.53
C LEU A 26 -2.53 20.52 5.60
N PRO A 27 -2.71 20.07 6.85
CA PRO A 27 -1.70 20.26 7.89
C PRO A 27 -0.36 19.61 7.51
N ALA A 28 0.75 20.23 7.92
CA ALA A 28 2.08 19.69 7.66
C ALA A 28 2.39 18.46 8.55
N ASP A 29 1.81 18.41 9.75
CA ASP A 29 2.08 17.46 10.82
C ASP A 29 0.98 16.39 10.94
N LEU A 30 0.69 15.69 9.85
CA LEU A 30 -0.30 14.62 9.87
C LEU A 30 0.26 13.35 10.55
N PRO A 31 -0.54 12.67 11.40
CA PRO A 31 -0.15 11.36 11.91
C PRO A 31 -0.07 10.37 10.75
N CYS A 32 0.84 9.39 10.83
CA CYS A 32 0.80 8.24 9.93
C CYS A 32 0.08 7.08 10.61
N ARG A 33 -1.07 6.69 10.06
CA ARG A 33 -1.91 5.56 10.51
C ARG A 33 -1.98 4.44 9.48
N TYR A 34 -1.12 4.50 8.46
CA TYR A 34 -0.99 3.50 7.39
C TYR A 34 -2.24 3.31 6.52
N GLY A 35 -3.11 4.32 6.45
CA GLY A 35 -4.27 4.31 5.55
C GLY A 35 -3.88 4.22 4.07
N SER A 36 -4.68 3.49 3.30
CA SER A 36 -4.56 3.30 1.86
C SER A 36 -5.94 3.10 1.22
N ILE A 37 -6.08 3.48 -0.05
CA ILE A 37 -7.34 3.29 -0.81
C ILE A 37 -7.13 2.58 -2.16
N GLY A 38 -5.89 2.32 -2.59
CA GLY A 38 -5.65 1.60 -3.85
C GLY A 38 -5.65 2.42 -5.12
N VAL A 39 -5.11 3.64 -5.09
CA VAL A 39 -4.91 4.46 -6.28
C VAL A 39 -3.42 4.70 -6.53
N ARG A 40 -3.05 4.79 -7.81
CA ARG A 40 -1.76 5.35 -8.23
C ARG A 40 -2.00 6.77 -8.75
N PRO A 41 -1.76 7.81 -7.94
CA PRO A 41 -1.90 9.18 -8.38
C PRO A 41 -0.71 9.61 -9.25
N PHE A 42 -0.92 10.63 -10.07
CA PHE A 42 0.15 11.35 -10.75
C PHE A 42 -0.16 12.85 -10.81
N ALA A 43 0.87 13.67 -10.96
CA ALA A 43 0.71 15.11 -11.17
C ALA A 43 0.30 15.35 -12.64
N ALA A 44 -0.94 15.76 -12.86
CA ALA A 44 -1.46 16.01 -14.21
C ALA A 44 -1.10 17.41 -14.73
N ALA A 45 -0.93 18.36 -13.82
CA ALA A 45 -0.51 19.74 -14.07
C ALA A 45 0.05 20.31 -12.73
N PRO A 46 0.66 21.51 -12.72
CA PRO A 46 0.97 22.19 -11.47
C PRO A 46 -0.26 22.27 -10.56
N ASP A 47 -0.07 21.97 -9.28
CA ASP A 47 -1.11 21.91 -8.24
C ASP A 47 -2.35 21.06 -8.58
N THR A 48 -2.16 20.06 -9.44
CA THR A 48 -3.23 19.17 -9.89
C THR A 48 -2.79 17.71 -9.80
N VAL A 49 -3.51 16.95 -8.98
CA VAL A 49 -3.36 15.49 -8.88
C VAL A 49 -4.52 14.78 -9.58
N ALA A 50 -4.21 13.71 -10.30
CA ALA A 50 -5.21 12.86 -10.96
C ALA A 50 -4.94 11.38 -10.70
N VAL A 51 -5.99 10.57 -10.84
CA VAL A 51 -5.94 9.12 -10.72
C VAL A 51 -5.36 8.53 -12.01
N GLY A 52 -4.18 7.92 -11.92
CA GLY A 52 -3.52 7.26 -13.06
C GLY A 52 -3.91 5.79 -13.20
N ARG A 53 -4.10 5.10 -12.08
CA ARG A 53 -4.61 3.73 -12.03
C ARG A 53 -5.43 3.53 -10.75
N VAL A 54 -6.50 2.77 -10.87
CA VAL A 54 -7.26 2.23 -9.73
C VAL A 54 -6.98 0.74 -9.66
N SER A 55 -6.65 0.26 -8.47
CA SER A 55 -6.40 -1.14 -8.22
C SER A 55 -7.71 -1.91 -8.16
N LEU A 56 -7.82 -3.03 -8.88
CA LEU A 56 -9.01 -3.88 -8.87
C LEU A 56 -9.34 -4.36 -7.45
N HIS A 57 -10.63 -4.40 -7.11
CA HIS A 57 -11.16 -4.81 -5.79
C HIS A 57 -10.65 -3.97 -4.60
N SER A 58 -10.04 -2.82 -4.86
CA SER A 58 -9.63 -1.89 -3.81
C SER A 58 -10.83 -1.08 -3.26
N PRO A 59 -10.64 -0.38 -2.13
CA PRO A 59 -11.64 0.58 -1.68
C PRO A 59 -11.94 1.68 -2.69
N ALA A 60 -10.94 2.16 -3.44
CA ALA A 60 -11.13 3.15 -4.49
C ALA A 60 -11.97 2.61 -5.65
N ASP A 61 -11.75 1.36 -6.07
CA ASP A 61 -12.55 0.67 -7.07
C ASP A 61 -14.01 0.52 -6.60
N SER A 62 -14.20 0.07 -5.36
CA SER A 62 -15.52 -0.07 -4.74
C SER A 62 -16.24 1.27 -4.57
N ALA A 63 -15.50 2.36 -4.35
CA ALA A 63 -16.02 3.73 -4.29
C ALA A 63 -16.35 4.32 -5.67
N GLY A 64 -16.00 3.62 -6.76
CA GLY A 64 -16.25 4.07 -8.13
C GLY A 64 -15.29 5.14 -8.62
N LEU A 65 -14.09 5.25 -8.02
CA LEU A 65 -13.01 6.05 -8.60
C LEU A 65 -12.56 5.44 -9.93
N LEU A 66 -12.24 6.29 -10.90
CA LEU A 66 -11.83 5.89 -12.23
C LEU A 66 -10.51 6.56 -12.62
N GLN A 67 -9.81 5.93 -13.56
CA GLN A 67 -8.67 6.56 -14.20
C GLN A 67 -9.10 7.88 -14.88
N GLY A 68 -8.29 8.92 -14.69
CA GLY A 68 -8.55 10.25 -15.22
C GLY A 68 -9.34 11.17 -14.28
N ASP A 69 -9.85 10.66 -13.16
CA ASP A 69 -10.46 11.51 -12.13
C ASP A 69 -9.44 12.50 -11.59
N ARG A 70 -9.79 13.79 -11.61
CA ARG A 70 -8.98 14.83 -10.96
C ARG A 70 -9.39 14.90 -9.50
N LEU A 71 -8.43 14.72 -8.60
CA LEU A 71 -8.68 14.78 -7.16
C LEU A 71 -8.60 16.24 -6.69
N ILE A 72 -9.61 16.67 -5.93
CA ILE A 72 -9.76 18.05 -5.49
C ILE A 72 -9.51 18.15 -3.99
N ALA A 73 -10.20 17.33 -3.20
CA ALA A 73 -10.09 17.33 -1.75
C ALA A 73 -10.37 15.96 -1.14
N VAL A 74 -9.86 15.77 0.07
CA VAL A 74 -10.12 14.59 0.91
C VAL A 74 -10.61 15.08 2.27
N SER A 75 -11.84 14.72 2.65
CA SER A 75 -12.48 15.14 3.90
C SER A 75 -12.33 16.65 4.16
N SER A 76 -12.66 17.46 3.15
CA SER A 76 -12.56 18.93 3.11
C SER A 76 -11.13 19.52 3.12
N TYR A 77 -10.08 18.71 3.11
CA TYR A 77 -8.71 19.17 2.93
C TYR A 77 -8.34 19.22 1.45
N ARG A 78 -7.84 20.38 1.00
CA ARG A 78 -7.37 20.54 -0.37
C ARG A 78 -6.17 19.63 -0.62
N VAL A 79 -6.17 18.97 -1.77
CA VAL A 79 -5.03 18.18 -2.23
C VAL A 79 -4.60 18.67 -3.60
N ARG A 80 -3.31 18.99 -3.74
CA ARG A 80 -2.71 19.56 -4.96
C ARG A 80 -1.65 18.64 -5.55
N THR A 81 -1.02 17.80 -4.73
CA THR A 81 0.07 16.92 -5.17
C THR A 81 -0.20 15.45 -4.85
N PRO A 82 0.41 14.51 -5.59
CA PRO A 82 0.37 13.08 -5.25
C PRO A 82 0.87 12.78 -3.82
N ASP A 83 1.85 13.55 -3.35
CA ASP A 83 2.45 13.38 -2.03
C ASP A 83 1.52 13.88 -0.91
N GLU A 84 0.87 15.03 -1.10
CA GLU A 84 -0.21 15.49 -0.21
C GLU A 84 -1.36 14.49 -0.13
N LEU A 85 -1.77 13.94 -1.27
CA LEU A 85 -2.82 12.91 -1.31
C LEU A 85 -2.40 11.71 -0.45
N SER A 86 -1.18 11.23 -0.67
CA SER A 86 -0.62 10.08 0.02
C SER A 86 -0.56 10.32 1.53
N ARG A 87 -0.03 11.46 1.97
CA ARG A 87 0.02 11.82 3.40
C ARG A 87 -1.37 11.97 4.02
N CYS A 88 -2.30 12.61 3.30
CA CYS A 88 -3.68 12.80 3.77
C CYS A 88 -4.34 11.44 4.01
N ILE A 89 -4.32 10.53 3.04
CA ILE A 89 -4.93 9.20 3.16
C ILE A 89 -4.24 8.37 4.25
N GLN A 90 -2.90 8.42 4.32
CA GLN A 90 -2.14 7.71 5.36
C GLN A 90 -2.49 8.16 6.77
N SER A 91 -3.06 9.36 6.95
CA SER A 91 -3.48 9.87 8.27
C SER A 91 -4.77 9.27 8.81
N PHE A 92 -5.54 8.57 7.95
CA PHE A 92 -6.75 7.88 8.34
C PHE A 92 -6.46 6.45 8.81
N SER A 93 -7.18 5.99 9.83
CA SER A 93 -7.08 4.62 10.31
C SER A 93 -7.73 3.64 9.32
N PRO A 94 -7.14 2.46 9.08
CA PRO A 94 -7.81 1.36 8.39
C PRO A 94 -9.17 1.04 9.02
N GLY A 95 -10.18 0.80 8.19
CA GLY A 95 -11.58 0.59 8.58
C GLY A 95 -12.41 1.88 8.69
N SER A 96 -11.78 3.06 8.68
CA SER A 96 -12.51 4.33 8.60
C SER A 96 -13.05 4.58 7.19
N THR A 97 -13.88 5.61 7.06
CA THR A 97 -14.41 6.09 5.77
C THR A 97 -14.00 7.55 5.61
N LEU A 98 -13.57 7.92 4.41
CA LEU A 98 -13.25 9.30 4.04
C LEU A 98 -14.07 9.72 2.82
N GLU A 99 -14.26 11.03 2.65
CA GLU A 99 -14.90 11.59 1.47
C GLU A 99 -13.84 12.09 0.50
N ILE A 100 -13.98 11.75 -0.78
CA ILE A 100 -13.08 12.18 -1.83
C ILE A 100 -13.89 13.03 -2.81
N GLU A 101 -13.51 14.29 -2.92
CA GLU A 101 -14.06 15.18 -3.93
C GLU A 101 -13.20 15.09 -5.19
N ILE A 102 -13.84 14.75 -6.30
CA ILE A 102 -13.22 14.64 -7.61
C ILE A 102 -13.90 15.54 -8.63
N GLN A 103 -13.20 15.82 -9.71
CA GLN A 103 -13.76 16.36 -10.93
C GLN A 103 -13.64 15.31 -12.05
N ARG A 104 -14.78 14.88 -12.58
CA ARG A 104 -14.90 13.94 -13.70
C ARG A 104 -15.71 14.61 -14.80
N GLN A 105 -15.14 14.72 -16.00
CA GLN A 105 -15.82 15.36 -17.15
C GLN A 105 -16.38 16.77 -16.80
N GLN A 106 -15.59 17.58 -16.09
CA GLN A 106 -15.95 18.93 -15.59
C GLN A 106 -17.05 18.97 -14.50
N GLN A 107 -17.60 17.82 -14.09
CA GLN A 107 -18.56 17.74 -13.00
C GLN A 107 -17.84 17.40 -11.69
N SER A 108 -18.22 18.07 -10.61
CA SER A 108 -17.76 17.74 -9.26
C SER A 108 -18.59 16.59 -8.70
N LEU A 109 -17.93 15.58 -8.17
CA LEU A 109 -18.54 14.42 -7.53
C LEU A 109 -17.87 14.20 -6.16
N THR A 110 -18.66 13.80 -5.18
CA THR A 110 -18.15 13.37 -3.86
C THR A 110 -18.36 11.88 -3.73
N LEU A 111 -17.28 11.14 -3.51
CA LEU A 111 -17.28 9.70 -3.35
C LEU A 111 -16.94 9.34 -1.91
N SER A 112 -17.71 8.44 -1.32
CA SER A 112 -17.40 7.86 -0.01
C SER A 112 -16.49 6.64 -0.20
N CYS A 113 -15.30 6.68 0.36
CA CYS A 113 -14.29 5.64 0.17
C CYS A 113 -13.83 5.10 1.53
N THR A 114 -13.85 3.78 1.68
CA THR A 114 -13.31 3.13 2.87
C THR A 114 -11.79 3.16 2.85
N VAL A 115 -11.17 3.20 4.02
CA VAL A 115 -9.72 3.17 4.17
C VAL A 115 -9.31 1.76 4.55
N THR A 116 -8.34 1.20 3.83
CA THR A 116 -7.70 -0.07 4.17
C THR A 116 -6.26 0.18 4.63
N ASP A 117 -5.55 -0.86 5.05
CA ASP A 117 -4.09 -0.83 5.04
C ASP A 117 -3.54 -1.44 3.74
N VAL A 118 -2.27 -1.15 3.47
CA VAL A 118 -1.55 -1.68 2.31
C VAL A 118 -1.50 -3.22 2.32
N ARG A 119 -1.45 -3.86 3.49
CA ARG A 119 -1.45 -5.32 3.66
C ARG A 119 -2.70 -5.95 3.04
N ARG A 120 -3.87 -5.44 3.40
CA ARG A 120 -5.17 -5.88 2.87
C ARG A 120 -5.36 -5.45 1.42
N LEU A 121 -4.79 -4.32 0.99
CA LEU A 121 -4.82 -3.93 -0.43
C LEU A 121 -4.14 -4.98 -1.33
N TYR A 122 -2.94 -5.42 -0.98
CA TYR A 122 -2.23 -6.45 -1.75
C TYR A 122 -2.95 -7.80 -1.74
N PHE A 123 -3.61 -8.15 -0.64
CA PHE A 123 -4.49 -9.32 -0.59
C PHE A 123 -5.66 -9.20 -1.59
N LEU A 124 -6.28 -8.02 -1.70
CA LEU A 124 -7.41 -7.76 -2.60
C LEU A 124 -7.00 -7.69 -4.09
N MET A 125 -5.76 -7.27 -4.38
CA MET A 125 -5.23 -7.08 -5.74
C MET A 125 -4.64 -8.35 -6.38
N GLY A 126 -4.54 -9.45 -5.64
CA GLY A 126 -3.95 -10.69 -6.13
C GLY A 126 -4.89 -11.48 -7.04
N GLU A 127 -4.92 -11.16 -8.35
CA GLU A 127 -5.27 -12.18 -9.35
C GLU A 127 -4.11 -13.19 -9.42
N GLN A 128 -4.18 -14.22 -8.56
CA GLN A 128 -3.31 -15.42 -8.42
C GLN A 128 -2.67 -15.54 -7.02
N LYS A 129 -3.33 -16.32 -6.15
CA LYS A 129 -2.72 -17.22 -5.14
C LYS A 129 -1.62 -16.67 -4.21
N THR A 130 -1.59 -15.41 -3.82
CA THR A 130 -0.80 -14.98 -2.64
C THR A 130 -1.56 -15.36 -1.37
N HIS A 131 -1.34 -16.58 -0.90
CA HIS A 131 -1.85 -17.03 0.40
C HIS A 131 -1.05 -16.33 1.51
N PRO A 132 -1.71 -15.79 2.55
CA PRO A 132 -1.05 -15.53 3.82
C PRO A 132 -0.37 -16.83 4.28
N GLY A 133 0.95 -16.79 4.44
CA GLY A 133 1.75 -17.95 4.80
C GLY A 133 2.07 -18.86 3.60
N ILE A 134 3.09 -18.49 2.81
CA ILE A 134 3.78 -19.50 2.00
C ILE A 134 4.28 -20.57 2.98
N PRO A 135 3.83 -21.83 2.88
CA PRO A 135 4.37 -22.87 3.75
C PRO A 135 5.88 -22.97 3.49
N PRO A 136 6.71 -23.11 4.55
CA PRO A 136 8.14 -23.24 4.38
C PRO A 136 8.43 -24.37 3.39
N ALA A 137 9.36 -24.12 2.45
CA ALA A 137 9.76 -25.13 1.49
C ALA A 137 10.24 -26.39 2.24
N PRO A 138 10.09 -27.60 1.70
CA PRO A 138 10.52 -28.81 2.38
C PRO A 138 11.96 -28.76 2.90
N ARG A 139 12.88 -28.09 2.19
CA ARG A 139 14.28 -27.88 2.62
C ARG A 139 14.42 -26.96 3.83
N HIS A 140 13.54 -25.98 4.02
CA HIS A 140 13.55 -25.10 5.19
C HIS A 140 13.37 -25.88 6.49
N ARG A 141 12.62 -27.00 6.46
CA ARG A 141 12.56 -27.90 7.63
C ARG A 141 13.93 -28.43 8.02
N ARG A 142 14.82 -28.70 7.07
CA ARG A 142 16.22 -29.11 7.37
C ARG A 142 17.02 -27.94 7.92
N TRP A 143 16.86 -26.75 7.34
CA TRP A 143 17.53 -25.54 7.82
C TRP A 143 17.09 -25.16 9.24
N SER A 144 15.83 -25.41 9.60
CA SER A 144 15.30 -25.14 10.94
C SER A 144 15.51 -26.29 11.94
N ALA A 145 15.91 -27.48 11.49
CA ALA A 145 16.02 -28.67 12.35
C ALA A 145 17.15 -28.58 13.39
N ARG A 146 18.06 -27.61 13.25
CA ARG A 146 19.23 -27.47 14.13
C ARG A 146 19.42 -26.00 14.52
N VAL A 147 20.05 -25.83 15.67
CA VAL A 147 20.59 -24.55 16.13
C VAL A 147 22.10 -24.65 16.07
N ASP A 148 22.74 -23.83 15.24
CA ASP A 148 24.18 -23.87 15.09
C ASP A 148 24.90 -23.08 16.20
N ALA A 149 26.24 -23.15 16.21
CA ALA A 149 27.05 -22.49 17.24
C ALA A 149 26.88 -20.97 17.25
N LEU A 150 26.67 -20.36 16.08
CA LEU A 150 26.50 -18.92 15.94
C LEU A 150 25.13 -18.49 16.45
N GLU A 151 24.07 -19.16 16.03
CA GLU A 151 22.71 -18.92 16.51
C GLU A 151 22.64 -19.07 18.03
N LYS A 152 23.25 -20.14 18.57
CA LYS A 152 23.33 -20.37 20.02
C LYS A 152 24.08 -19.25 20.74
N ALA A 153 25.20 -18.78 20.18
CA ALA A 153 25.97 -17.69 20.77
C ALA A 153 25.17 -16.38 20.79
N SER A 154 24.48 -16.05 19.69
CA SER A 154 23.63 -14.87 19.58
C SER A 154 22.47 -14.90 20.58
N LEU A 155 21.74 -16.03 20.66
CA LEU A 155 20.62 -16.18 21.61
C LEU A 155 21.08 -16.09 23.07
N ASN A 156 22.25 -16.66 23.39
CA ASN A 156 22.84 -16.54 24.73
C ASN A 156 23.22 -15.09 25.06
N LEU A 157 23.75 -14.33 24.10
CA LEU A 157 24.07 -12.92 24.28
C LEU A 157 22.81 -12.11 24.58
N ILE A 158 21.75 -12.28 23.77
CA ILE A 158 20.46 -11.61 23.93
C ILE A 158 19.84 -11.91 25.30
N SER A 159 19.86 -13.18 25.70
CA SER A 159 19.33 -13.57 27.00
C SER A 159 20.13 -12.97 28.16
N ARG A 160 21.46 -12.88 28.05
CA ARG A 160 22.33 -12.32 29.10
C ARG A 160 22.22 -10.79 29.18
N SER A 161 21.94 -10.12 28.08
CA SER A 161 21.73 -8.67 28.05
C SER A 161 20.32 -8.25 28.46
N GLY A 162 19.41 -9.20 28.70
CA GLY A 162 18.00 -8.92 29.01
C GLY A 162 17.18 -8.46 27.81
N ALA A 163 17.71 -8.56 26.58
CA ALA A 163 17.13 -7.97 25.37
C ALA A 163 16.10 -8.88 24.66
N ASN A 164 15.43 -9.77 25.40
CA ASN A 164 14.53 -10.77 24.81
C ASN A 164 13.27 -10.12 24.20
N ALA A 165 12.75 -9.06 24.82
CA ALA A 165 11.56 -8.35 24.34
C ALA A 165 11.87 -7.58 23.05
N GLU A 166 13.01 -6.90 23.00
CA GLU A 166 13.51 -6.17 21.84
C GLU A 166 13.83 -7.12 20.69
N HIS A 167 14.40 -8.29 21.00
CA HIS A 167 14.62 -9.33 20.01
C HIS A 167 13.30 -9.82 19.41
N SER A 168 12.28 -10.10 20.23
CA SER A 168 10.96 -10.47 19.74
C SER A 168 10.36 -9.36 18.86
N ALA A 169 10.38 -8.12 19.34
CA ALA A 169 9.85 -6.98 18.59
C ALA A 169 10.58 -6.76 17.25
N PHE A 170 11.89 -7.01 17.21
CA PHE A 170 12.67 -6.97 15.97
C PHE A 170 12.24 -8.06 14.97
N LEU A 171 12.01 -9.29 15.43
CA LEU A 171 11.52 -10.36 14.56
C LEU A 171 10.09 -10.08 14.06
N ASP A 172 9.22 -9.54 14.92
CA ASP A 172 7.86 -9.14 14.55
C ASP A 172 7.89 -8.04 13.48
N ALA A 173 8.74 -7.01 13.66
CA ALA A 173 8.91 -5.94 12.68
C ALA A 173 9.46 -6.47 11.33
N MET A 174 10.33 -7.47 11.36
CA MET A 174 10.85 -8.09 10.15
C MET A 174 9.81 -8.93 9.42
N ALA A 175 8.99 -9.69 10.15
CA ALA A 175 7.86 -10.40 9.58
C ALA A 175 6.86 -9.42 8.93
N ASP A 176 6.53 -8.33 9.61
CA ASP A 176 5.66 -7.26 9.10
C ASP A 176 6.23 -6.57 7.85
N GLU A 177 7.56 -6.42 7.74
CA GLU A 177 8.23 -5.92 6.53
C GLU A 177 8.14 -6.91 5.37
N LEU A 178 8.36 -8.19 5.63
CA LEU A 178 8.34 -9.23 4.59
C LEU A 178 6.92 -9.48 4.05
N ASP A 179 5.92 -9.43 4.91
CA ASP A 179 4.52 -9.57 4.52
C ASP A 179 4.05 -8.43 3.60
N ARG A 180 4.65 -7.24 3.71
CA ARG A 180 4.36 -6.11 2.80
C ARG A 180 4.78 -6.36 1.36
N TYR A 181 5.76 -7.24 1.11
CA TYR A 181 6.20 -7.59 -0.25
C TYR A 181 5.42 -8.76 -0.86
N ALA A 182 4.33 -9.21 -0.20
CA ALA A 182 3.46 -10.30 -0.63
C ALA A 182 4.26 -11.54 -1.04
N GLY A 183 4.54 -12.42 -0.08
CA GLY A 183 5.27 -13.69 -0.23
C GLY A 183 5.43 -14.17 -1.67
N ASP A 184 6.48 -13.69 -2.34
CA ASP A 184 6.82 -14.15 -3.68
C ASP A 184 7.35 -15.57 -3.52
N CYS A 185 6.59 -16.56 -3.98
CA CYS A 185 6.96 -17.96 -3.84
C CYS A 185 8.25 -18.30 -4.59
N ARG A 186 8.72 -17.42 -5.49
CA ARG A 186 10.01 -17.52 -6.18
C ARG A 186 11.19 -17.16 -5.27
N LEU A 187 10.95 -16.42 -4.18
CA LEU A 187 11.98 -15.96 -3.24
C LEU A 187 11.84 -16.58 -1.85
N ARG A 188 11.28 -17.80 -1.77
CA ARG A 188 11.06 -18.56 -0.53
C ARG A 188 12.29 -18.66 0.37
N ASP A 189 13.48 -18.85 -0.21
CA ASP A 189 14.73 -19.00 0.56
C ASP A 189 15.19 -17.66 1.16
N VAL A 190 15.02 -16.57 0.42
CA VAL A 190 15.30 -15.21 0.89
C VAL A 190 14.33 -14.86 2.02
N HIS A 191 13.05 -15.17 1.86
CA HIS A 191 12.03 -14.96 2.88
C HIS A 191 12.38 -15.73 4.17
N HIS A 192 12.78 -17.00 4.07
CA HIS A 192 13.20 -17.79 5.23
C HIS A 192 14.45 -17.21 5.92
N ALA A 193 15.44 -16.75 5.16
CA ALA A 193 16.65 -16.17 5.73
C ALA A 193 16.38 -14.88 6.52
N LEU A 194 15.45 -14.05 6.04
CA LEU A 194 15.09 -12.79 6.68
C LEU A 194 14.22 -12.99 7.95
N LEU A 195 13.39 -14.04 8.00
CA LEU A 195 12.69 -14.44 9.24
C LEU A 195 13.59 -15.12 10.27
N HIS A 196 14.76 -15.63 9.86
CA HIS A 196 15.70 -16.34 10.72
C HIS A 196 17.12 -15.74 10.64
N PRO A 197 17.32 -14.47 11.04
CA PRO A 197 18.55 -13.73 10.80
C PRO A 197 19.79 -14.37 11.45
N PHE A 198 19.63 -15.12 12.55
CA PHE A 198 20.73 -15.80 13.21
C PHE A 198 21.10 -17.16 12.60
N LYS A 199 20.30 -17.67 11.65
CA LYS A 199 20.57 -18.93 10.94
C LYS A 199 21.39 -18.76 9.67
N GLY A 200 21.86 -17.54 9.34
CA GLY A 200 22.54 -17.26 8.07
C GLY A 200 23.71 -18.21 7.77
N SER A 201 24.51 -18.56 8.78
CA SER A 201 25.64 -19.50 8.64
C SER A 201 25.18 -20.92 8.27
N GLN A 202 24.10 -21.39 8.89
CA GLN A 202 23.51 -22.69 8.59
C GLN A 202 22.86 -22.70 7.21
N ILE A 203 22.07 -21.67 6.88
CA ILE A 203 21.42 -21.55 5.57
C ILE A 203 22.49 -21.56 4.46
N ALA A 204 23.56 -20.77 4.57
CA ALA A 204 24.64 -20.76 3.60
C ALA A 204 25.31 -22.13 3.42
N ARG A 205 25.53 -22.86 4.51
CA ARG A 205 26.11 -24.21 4.49
C ARG A 205 25.21 -25.23 3.79
N GLU A 206 23.92 -25.22 4.12
CA GLU A 206 22.92 -26.11 3.52
C GLU A 206 22.74 -25.81 2.03
N LEU A 207 22.64 -24.52 1.65
CA LEU A 207 22.60 -24.07 0.25
C LEU A 207 23.82 -24.58 -0.53
N THR A 208 25.02 -24.46 0.05
CA THR A 208 26.26 -24.92 -0.59
C THR A 208 26.27 -26.43 -0.78
N GLY A 209 25.80 -27.20 0.21
CA GLY A 209 25.69 -28.66 0.13
C GLY A 209 24.66 -29.12 -0.90
N GLU A 210 23.50 -28.48 -0.94
CA GLU A 210 22.45 -28.76 -1.93
C GLU A 210 22.90 -28.39 -3.35
N PHE A 211 23.60 -27.28 -3.53
CA PHE A 211 24.16 -26.90 -4.83
C PHE A 211 25.25 -27.87 -5.29
N SER A 212 26.14 -28.26 -4.38
CA SER A 212 27.25 -29.18 -4.69
C SER A 212 26.78 -30.61 -5.03
N SER A 213 25.56 -30.98 -4.62
CA SER A 213 24.91 -32.25 -4.96
C SER A 213 23.97 -32.15 -6.17
N SER A 214 23.75 -30.94 -6.70
CA SER A 214 22.90 -30.70 -7.87
C SER A 214 23.74 -30.71 -9.16
N PRO A 215 23.24 -31.32 -10.25
CA PRO A 215 24.00 -31.41 -11.50
C PRO A 215 24.13 -30.06 -12.23
N ASN A 216 23.17 -29.13 -12.03
CA ASN A 216 23.22 -27.77 -12.56
C ASN A 216 22.26 -26.84 -11.79
N LEU A 217 22.36 -25.53 -12.06
CA LEU A 217 21.54 -24.49 -11.42
C LEU A 217 20.04 -24.64 -11.72
N GLU A 218 19.68 -25.08 -12.92
CA GLU A 218 18.28 -25.28 -13.31
C GLU A 218 17.62 -26.39 -12.47
N THR A 219 18.31 -27.50 -12.27
CA THR A 219 17.86 -28.63 -11.44
C THR A 219 17.74 -28.23 -9.98
N TYR A 220 18.68 -27.42 -9.49
CA TYR A 220 18.64 -26.85 -8.15
C TYR A 220 17.41 -25.94 -7.95
N LEU A 221 17.15 -25.02 -8.89
CA LEU A 221 16.01 -24.10 -8.83
C LEU A 221 14.66 -24.79 -9.05
N ALA A 222 14.59 -25.90 -9.78
CA ALA A 222 13.36 -26.66 -9.97
C ALA A 222 12.90 -27.38 -8.68
N ALA A 223 13.84 -27.68 -7.78
CA ALA A 223 13.53 -28.19 -6.44
C ALA A 223 13.17 -27.06 -5.45
N ALA A 224 13.31 -25.79 -5.87
CA ALA A 224 13.17 -24.60 -5.04
C ALA A 224 11.72 -24.24 -4.75
#